data_AF-A0A9P9FX22-F1
#
_entry.id   AF-A0A9P9FX22-F1
#
_cell.length_a   1.000
_cell.length_b   1.000
_cell.length_c   1.000
_cell.angle_alpha   90.00
_cell.angle_beta   90.00
_cell.angle_gamma   90.00
#
_symmetry.space_group_name_H-M   'P 1'
#
loop_
_entity.id
_entity.type
_entity.pdbx_description
1 polymer ?
#
loop_
_entity_poly.entity_id
_entity_poly.type
_entity_poly.pdbx_seq_one_letter_code
_entity_poly.pdbx_strand_id
1 'polypeptide(L)'
;MACSLKRKAEDSLGPIQLGSSPARQPWYDEAIKARGQLNENAWLSDDSMDLLIKLIVSEAPDANRNSCHIVDTQLIKVGEPLPPFPANKAAGVDVVLIPLYFPRHWTLAAVDLTSSTVLFYDPMAKDGGDERLPHVHRLCHWVSPQGEAFGFRTMDGPQQVNSHSCGYFVLNAIRWLLGSPLPASLPAHFDQPKEQLLSLLDTARKAPAASPIAQTSGHQPSSRQTGVALLNAKL
;
A
#
# COMPACT_ATOMS: atom_id res chain seq x y z
N MET A 1 4.94 -79.47 -15.23
CA MET A 1 3.95 -79.59 -16.32
C MET A 1 2.60 -79.07 -15.84
N ALA A 2 1.81 -78.46 -16.73
CA ALA A 2 0.50 -77.77 -16.55
C ALA A 2 0.62 -76.40 -15.82
N CYS A 3 0.39 -75.23 -16.43
CA CYS A 3 -0.70 -74.71 -17.28
C CYS A 3 -2.03 -74.52 -16.53
N SER A 4 -2.39 -73.27 -16.17
CA SER A 4 -3.76 -72.72 -16.29
C SER A 4 -3.87 -71.23 -15.87
N LEU A 5 -4.21 -70.39 -16.86
CA LEU A 5 -5.18 -69.27 -16.86
C LEU A 5 -5.13 -68.18 -15.76
N LYS A 6 -4.98 -66.90 -16.18
CA LYS A 6 -6.12 -65.99 -16.43
C LYS A 6 -5.71 -64.60 -16.95
N ARG A 7 -6.28 -64.29 -18.13
CA ARG A 7 -6.94 -63.05 -18.62
C ARG A 7 -6.21 -61.70 -18.61
N LYS A 8 -6.11 -61.19 -19.85
CA LYS A 8 -6.06 -59.79 -20.26
C LYS A 8 -7.11 -58.92 -19.57
N ALA A 9 -6.67 -57.73 -19.15
CA ALA A 9 -7.41 -56.49 -19.33
C ALA A 9 -6.36 -55.40 -19.59
N GLU A 10 -6.16 -55.09 -20.87
CA GLU A 10 -5.58 -53.82 -21.29
C GLU A 10 -6.64 -52.76 -21.02
N ASP A 11 -6.35 -51.77 -20.21
CA ASP A 11 -6.94 -50.45 -20.40
C ASP A 11 -5.87 -49.39 -20.17
N SER A 12 -5.70 -48.64 -21.24
CA SER A 12 -4.80 -47.53 -21.48
C SER A 12 -5.00 -46.41 -20.47
N LEU A 13 -4.02 -46.19 -19.60
CA LEU A 13 -3.78 -44.87 -19.01
C LEU A 13 -2.52 -44.34 -19.67
N GLY A 14 -2.72 -43.62 -20.77
CA GLY A 14 -1.68 -42.79 -21.35
C GLY A 14 -1.11 -41.81 -20.32
N PRO A 15 0.12 -41.32 -20.51
CA PRO A 15 0.74 -40.38 -19.59
C PRO A 15 -0.18 -39.17 -19.41
N ILE A 16 -0.54 -38.88 -18.16
CA ILE A 16 -1.23 -37.64 -17.78
C ILE A 16 -0.32 -36.51 -18.25
N GLN A 17 -0.69 -35.85 -19.34
CA GLN A 17 -0.09 -34.59 -19.71
C GLN A 17 -0.46 -33.60 -18.60
N LEU A 18 0.50 -33.34 -17.71
CA LEU A 18 0.53 -32.15 -16.88
C LEU A 18 0.44 -30.96 -17.83
N GLY A 19 -0.78 -30.47 -18.03
CA GLY A 19 -1.05 -29.26 -18.79
C GLY A 19 -0.10 -28.19 -18.30
N SER A 20 0.59 -27.56 -19.24
CA SER A 20 1.45 -26.40 -19.02
C SER A 20 0.78 -25.45 -18.02
N SER A 21 1.40 -25.31 -16.84
CA SER A 21 0.96 -24.35 -15.82
C SER A 21 0.77 -23.00 -16.51
N PRO A 22 -0.37 -22.31 -16.33
CA PRO A 22 -0.53 -20.96 -16.86
C PRO A 22 0.67 -20.13 -16.38
N ALA A 23 1.26 -19.36 -17.30
CA ALA A 23 2.45 -18.56 -17.02
C ALA A 23 2.25 -17.80 -15.70
N ARG A 24 3.14 -18.03 -14.72
CA ARG A 24 3.08 -17.34 -13.43
C ARG A 24 3.09 -15.85 -13.71
N GLN A 25 2.05 -15.14 -13.28
CA GLN A 25 2.01 -13.69 -13.42
C GLN A 25 3.09 -13.07 -12.53
N PRO A 26 3.77 -11.99 -12.95
CA PRO A 26 4.89 -11.39 -12.20
C PRO A 26 4.56 -11.04 -10.75
N TRP A 27 3.30 -10.67 -10.46
CA TRP A 27 2.86 -10.31 -9.11
C TRP A 27 2.61 -11.52 -8.19
N TYR A 28 2.61 -12.75 -8.71
CA TYR A 28 2.28 -13.95 -7.94
C TYR A 28 3.32 -14.22 -6.84
N ASP A 29 4.60 -14.11 -7.18
CA ASP A 29 5.69 -14.32 -6.22
C ASP A 29 5.72 -13.19 -5.17
N GLU A 30 5.39 -11.94 -5.57
CA GLU A 30 5.20 -10.81 -4.65
C GLU A 30 4.04 -11.05 -3.67
N ALA A 31 2.91 -11.59 -4.15
CA ALA A 31 1.76 -11.90 -3.30
C ALA A 31 2.04 -13.04 -2.32
N ILE A 32 2.80 -14.05 -2.73
CA ILE A 32 3.27 -15.11 -1.82
C ILE A 32 4.17 -14.53 -0.75
N LYS A 33 5.14 -13.69 -1.14
CA LYS A 33 6.08 -13.03 -0.21
C LYS A 33 5.34 -12.14 0.78
N ALA A 34 4.44 -11.29 0.30
CA ALA A 34 3.62 -10.41 1.14
C ALA A 34 2.77 -11.23 2.12
N ARG A 35 2.09 -12.30 1.66
CA ARG A 35 1.34 -13.20 2.55
C ARG A 35 2.22 -13.86 3.61
N GLY A 36 3.40 -14.35 3.22
CA GLY A 36 4.36 -14.94 4.16
C GLY A 36 4.75 -13.95 5.25
N GLN A 37 5.14 -12.72 4.86
CA GLN A 37 5.48 -11.67 5.80
C GLN A 37 4.30 -11.30 6.73
N LEU A 38 3.08 -11.16 6.18
CA LEU A 38 1.87 -10.94 6.98
C LEU A 38 1.68 -12.07 7.99
N ASN A 39 1.71 -13.33 7.55
CA ASN A 39 1.47 -14.51 8.39
C ASN A 39 2.48 -14.67 9.52
N GLU A 40 3.76 -14.42 9.24
CA GLU A 40 4.86 -14.52 10.19
C GLU A 40 5.01 -13.26 11.07
N ASN A 41 4.17 -12.25 10.85
CA ASN A 41 4.31 -10.92 11.43
C ASN A 41 5.70 -10.31 11.16
N ALA A 42 6.29 -10.63 10.01
CA ALA A 42 7.60 -10.13 9.62
C ALA A 42 7.52 -8.68 9.11
N TRP A 43 8.69 -8.07 8.99
CA TRP A 43 8.88 -6.78 8.33
C TRP A 43 8.40 -6.86 6.89
N LEU A 44 7.55 -5.92 6.49
CA LEU A 44 7.17 -5.77 5.09
C LEU A 44 8.34 -5.15 4.32
N SER A 45 8.71 -5.77 3.20
CA SER A 45 9.64 -5.19 2.24
C SER A 45 8.94 -4.19 1.32
N ASP A 46 9.71 -3.37 0.60
CA ASP A 46 9.22 -2.48 -0.46
C ASP A 46 8.22 -3.16 -1.39
N ASP A 47 8.58 -4.29 -2.01
CA ASP A 47 7.68 -5.00 -2.95
C ASP A 47 6.31 -5.35 -2.33
N SER A 48 6.32 -5.74 -1.05
CA SER A 48 5.10 -6.11 -0.34
C SER A 48 4.29 -4.87 0.03
N MET A 49 4.94 -3.78 0.43
CA MET A 49 4.31 -2.50 0.65
C MET A 49 3.65 -1.99 -0.63
N ASP A 50 4.39 -1.92 -1.74
CA ASP A 50 3.89 -1.45 -3.03
C ASP A 50 2.73 -2.31 -3.54
N LEU A 51 2.83 -3.64 -3.45
CA LEU A 51 1.74 -4.54 -3.82
C LEU A 51 0.49 -4.29 -2.98
N LEU A 52 0.62 -4.24 -1.66
CA LEU A 52 -0.52 -4.06 -0.75
C LEU A 52 -1.16 -2.67 -0.92
N ILE A 53 -0.35 -1.63 -1.16
CA ILE A 53 -0.84 -0.28 -1.49
C ILE A 53 -1.67 -0.32 -2.79
N LYS A 54 -1.17 -0.97 -3.84
CA LYS A 54 -1.93 -1.10 -5.12
C LYS A 54 -3.29 -1.76 -4.90
N LEU A 55 -3.34 -2.82 -4.08
CA LEU A 55 -4.59 -3.49 -3.73
C LEU A 55 -5.53 -2.58 -2.94
N ILE A 56 -5.01 -1.88 -1.92
CA ILE A 56 -5.77 -0.89 -1.14
C ILE A 56 -6.37 0.20 -2.04
N VAL A 57 -5.59 0.74 -2.96
CA VAL A 57 -6.03 1.77 -3.92
C VAL A 57 -7.10 1.22 -4.86
N SER A 58 -6.99 -0.05 -5.26
CA SER A 58 -7.98 -0.68 -6.14
C SER A 58 -9.36 -0.86 -5.49
N GLU A 59 -9.44 -0.98 -4.16
CA GLU A 59 -10.70 -1.03 -3.41
C GLU A 59 -11.22 0.35 -3.00
N ALA A 60 -10.41 1.41 -3.10
CA ALA A 60 -10.80 2.75 -2.69
C ALA A 60 -11.90 3.32 -3.61
N PRO A 61 -12.87 4.08 -3.07
CA PRO A 61 -13.86 4.79 -3.89
C PRO A 61 -13.19 5.66 -4.96
N ASP A 62 -13.73 5.68 -6.18
CA ASP A 62 -13.16 6.40 -7.32
C ASP A 62 -12.84 7.87 -7.01
N ALA A 63 -13.70 8.56 -6.25
CA ALA A 63 -13.48 9.94 -5.84
C ALA A 63 -12.17 10.11 -5.06
N ASN A 64 -11.89 9.20 -4.12
CA ASN A 64 -10.70 9.26 -3.26
C ASN A 64 -9.46 8.76 -3.99
N ARG A 65 -9.61 7.72 -4.84
CA ARG A 65 -8.53 7.22 -5.68
C ARG A 65 -8.02 8.29 -6.65
N ASN A 66 -8.93 9.08 -7.21
CA ASN A 66 -8.58 10.11 -8.19
C ASN A 66 -8.10 11.43 -7.54
N SER A 67 -8.41 11.64 -6.25
CA SER A 67 -7.92 12.80 -5.49
C SER A 67 -6.57 12.57 -4.79
N CYS A 68 -6.02 11.35 -4.84
CA CYS A 68 -4.81 10.98 -4.13
C CYS A 68 -3.74 10.42 -5.08
N HIS A 69 -2.52 10.95 -4.98
CA HIS A 69 -1.33 10.31 -5.57
C HIS A 69 -0.56 9.57 -4.47
N ILE A 70 -0.18 8.32 -4.70
CA ILE A 70 0.72 7.59 -3.78
C ILE A 70 2.08 7.43 -4.45
N VAL A 71 3.11 7.85 -3.72
CA VAL A 71 4.51 7.72 -4.14
C VAL A 71 4.99 6.29 -3.91
N ASP A 72 5.67 5.74 -4.91
CA ASP A 72 6.35 4.44 -4.86
C ASP A 72 7.37 4.42 -3.72
N THR A 73 7.44 3.33 -2.94
CA THR A 73 8.27 3.31 -1.72
C THR A 73 9.75 3.51 -2.00
N GLN A 74 10.22 3.23 -3.23
CA GLN A 74 11.62 3.35 -3.61
C GLN A 74 11.98 4.73 -4.14
N LEU A 75 11.00 5.60 -4.42
CA LEU A 75 11.23 6.90 -5.05
C LEU A 75 11.90 7.90 -4.08
N ILE A 76 11.49 7.90 -2.82
CA ILE A 76 12.03 8.81 -1.80
C ILE A 76 12.75 8.00 -0.73
N LYS A 77 14.08 8.07 -0.76
CA LYS A 77 14.93 7.44 0.25
C LYS A 77 15.39 8.47 1.28
N VAL A 78 15.25 8.09 2.54
CA VAL A 78 15.67 8.93 3.67
C VAL A 78 17.18 9.17 3.59
N GLY A 79 17.59 10.44 3.68
CA GLY A 79 19.00 10.84 3.64
C GLY A 79 19.57 11.08 2.24
N GLU A 80 18.90 10.65 1.17
CA GLU A 80 19.31 10.91 -0.21
C GLU A 80 18.70 12.21 -0.75
N PRO A 81 19.22 12.87 -1.78
CA PRO A 81 18.55 14.02 -2.41
C PRO A 81 17.11 13.70 -2.86
N LEU A 82 16.18 14.65 -2.74
CA LEU A 82 14.83 14.46 -3.26
C LEU A 82 14.85 14.42 -4.79
N PRO A 83 14.12 13.48 -5.43
CA PRO A 83 13.92 13.54 -6.87
C PRO A 83 13.08 14.77 -7.23
N PRO A 84 12.99 15.16 -8.52
CA PRO A 84 12.05 16.18 -8.94
C PRO A 84 10.61 15.82 -8.55
N PHE A 85 9.84 16.80 -8.07
CA PHE A 85 8.44 16.59 -7.75
C PHE A 85 7.66 16.18 -9.00
N PRO A 86 6.88 15.08 -8.97
CA PRO A 86 6.18 14.57 -10.15
C PRO A 86 4.92 15.39 -10.44
N ALA A 87 5.08 16.68 -10.79
CA ALA A 87 3.99 17.64 -10.97
C ALA A 87 2.88 17.13 -11.92
N ASN A 88 3.24 16.42 -12.98
CA ASN A 88 2.26 15.84 -13.91
C ASN A 88 1.39 14.74 -13.28
N LYS A 89 1.94 13.95 -12.36
CA LYS A 89 1.20 12.89 -11.65
C LYS A 89 0.38 13.46 -10.48
N ALA A 90 0.81 14.58 -9.93
CA ALA A 90 0.09 15.34 -8.92
C ALA A 90 -0.91 16.34 -9.53
N ALA A 91 -0.97 16.47 -10.86
CA ALA A 91 -1.89 17.39 -11.51
C ALA A 91 -3.33 16.94 -11.25
N GLY A 92 -4.09 17.78 -10.55
CA GLY A 92 -5.46 17.46 -10.17
C GLY A 92 -5.55 16.36 -9.11
N VAL A 93 -4.55 16.17 -8.26
CA VAL A 93 -4.74 15.47 -6.98
C VAL A 93 -4.77 16.49 -5.85
N ASP A 94 -5.49 16.16 -4.79
CA ASP A 94 -5.63 17.01 -3.61
C ASP A 94 -4.58 16.61 -2.55
N VAL A 95 -4.22 15.32 -2.50
CA VAL A 95 -3.29 14.75 -1.50
C VAL A 95 -2.21 13.89 -2.16
N VAL A 96 -0.97 13.99 -1.67
CA VAL A 96 0.14 13.07 -2.01
C VAL A 96 0.51 12.25 -0.77
N LEU A 97 0.34 10.93 -0.84
CA LEU A 97 0.73 9.99 0.20
C LEU A 97 2.12 9.42 -0.09
N ILE A 98 2.99 9.45 0.91
CA ILE A 98 4.41 9.12 0.77
C ILE A 98 4.79 8.14 1.89
N PRO A 99 4.75 6.82 1.62
CA PRO A 99 5.35 5.85 2.51
C PRO A 99 6.86 6.10 2.57
N LEU A 100 7.42 6.21 3.78
CA LEU A 100 8.83 6.48 3.99
C LEU A 100 9.46 5.34 4.77
N TYR A 101 10.54 4.79 4.22
CA TYR A 101 11.36 3.80 4.90
C TYR A 101 12.55 4.47 5.59
N PHE A 102 12.55 4.42 6.91
CA PHE A 102 13.73 4.61 7.74
C PHE A 102 14.36 3.22 7.98
N PRO A 103 15.68 3.12 8.30
CA PRO A 103 16.30 1.82 8.52
C PRO A 103 15.51 0.98 9.53
N ARG A 104 14.85 -0.07 9.03
CA ARG A 104 13.92 -0.90 9.81
C ARG A 104 12.82 -0.06 10.47
N HIS A 105 12.14 0.81 9.72
CA HIS A 105 10.91 1.46 10.22
C HIS A 105 10.11 2.10 9.08
N TRP A 106 8.85 1.75 8.95
CA TRP A 106 7.93 2.37 8.00
C TRP A 106 7.15 3.49 8.67
N THR A 107 7.05 4.61 7.99
CA THR A 107 6.24 5.78 8.39
C THR A 107 5.47 6.30 7.18
N LEU A 108 4.57 7.26 7.40
CA LEU A 108 3.77 7.87 6.34
C LEU A 108 3.84 9.39 6.43
N ALA A 109 4.17 10.05 5.33
CA ALA A 109 3.86 11.45 5.15
C ALA A 109 2.65 11.60 4.23
N ALA A 110 1.78 12.56 4.53
CA ALA A 110 0.67 12.97 3.66
C ALA A 110 0.81 14.47 3.40
N VAL A 111 0.92 14.84 2.14
CA VAL A 111 0.98 16.23 1.70
C VAL A 111 -0.39 16.63 1.19
N ASP A 112 -1.09 17.48 1.92
CA ASP A 112 -2.30 18.15 1.45
C ASP A 112 -1.88 19.37 0.62
N LEU A 113 -2.08 19.28 -0.70
CA LEU A 113 -1.76 20.35 -1.64
C LEU A 113 -2.76 21.50 -1.58
N THR A 114 -3.96 21.26 -1.03
CA THR A 114 -5.02 22.27 -0.94
C THR A 114 -4.85 23.14 0.30
N SER A 115 -4.48 22.54 1.43
CA SER A 115 -4.23 23.26 2.69
C SER A 115 -2.75 23.61 2.89
N SER A 116 -1.89 23.33 1.90
CA SER A 116 -0.44 23.50 1.97
C SER A 116 0.13 22.93 3.28
N THR A 117 -0.18 21.68 3.60
CA THR A 117 0.22 21.05 4.87
C THR A 117 0.84 19.69 4.65
N VAL A 118 1.94 19.41 5.35
CA VAL A 118 2.52 18.07 5.50
C VAL A 118 2.12 17.50 6.84
N LEU A 119 1.46 16.35 6.81
CA LEU A 119 1.14 15.53 7.97
C LEU A 119 2.11 14.36 8.05
N PHE A 120 2.59 14.05 9.24
CA PHE A 120 3.52 12.94 9.46
C PHE A 120 2.99 11.95 10.49
N TYR A 121 2.85 10.70 10.08
CA TYR A 121 2.43 9.60 10.92
C TYR A 121 3.58 8.62 11.14
N ASP A 122 3.99 8.53 12.41
CA ASP A 122 4.94 7.54 12.88
C ASP A 122 4.24 6.59 13.86
N PRO A 123 4.12 5.29 13.55
CA PRO A 123 3.52 4.31 14.45
C PRO A 123 4.31 4.08 15.75
N MET A 124 5.57 4.50 15.86
CA MET A 124 6.43 4.37 17.04
C MET A 124 6.70 5.71 17.73
N ALA A 125 5.97 6.78 17.38
CA ALA A 125 6.18 8.08 18.00
C ALA A 125 6.13 7.94 19.53
N LYS A 126 7.22 8.33 20.20
CA LYS A 126 7.28 8.43 21.66
C LYS A 126 7.20 9.89 22.06
N ASP A 127 6.64 10.14 23.23
CA ASP A 127 6.74 11.44 23.89
C ASP A 127 8.23 11.81 24.05
N GLY A 128 8.71 12.84 23.34
CA GLY A 128 10.13 13.24 23.42
C GLY A 128 10.80 13.72 22.13
N GLY A 129 10.05 13.84 21.02
CA GLY A 129 10.56 14.33 19.75
C GLY A 129 11.03 13.18 18.85
N ASP A 130 10.61 13.22 17.59
CA ASP A 130 10.91 12.19 16.61
C ASP A 130 12.13 12.60 15.79
N GLU A 131 13.21 11.81 15.87
CA GLU A 131 14.46 12.04 15.15
C GLU A 131 14.29 12.05 13.62
N ARG A 132 13.15 11.57 13.13
CA ARG A 132 12.81 11.50 11.70
C ARG A 132 12.26 12.81 11.17
N LEU A 133 11.78 13.71 12.02
CA LEU A 133 11.12 14.96 11.61
C LEU A 133 11.96 15.80 10.62
N PRO A 134 13.28 15.99 10.79
CA PRO A 134 14.07 16.76 9.81
C PRO A 134 14.02 16.16 8.40
N HIS A 135 13.95 14.83 8.29
CA HIS A 135 13.87 14.13 7.01
C HIS A 135 12.48 14.26 6.35
N VAL A 136 11.44 14.48 7.14
CA VAL A 136 10.08 14.69 6.64
C VAL A 136 9.85 16.16 6.30
N HIS A 137 10.41 17.09 7.09
CA HIS A 137 10.30 18.53 6.87
C HIS A 137 10.79 19.00 5.50
N ARG A 138 11.80 18.33 4.92
CA ARG A 138 12.25 18.62 3.54
C ARG A 138 11.16 18.39 2.50
N LEU A 139 10.12 17.60 2.78
CA LEU A 139 8.98 17.43 1.88
C LEU A 139 8.18 18.72 1.69
N CYS A 140 8.15 19.62 2.68
CA CYS A 140 7.53 20.94 2.52
C CYS A 140 8.14 21.72 1.34
N HIS A 141 9.46 21.65 1.20
CA HIS A 141 10.20 22.30 0.10
C HIS A 141 10.12 21.49 -1.20
N TRP A 142 9.99 20.16 -1.10
CA TRP A 142 9.89 19.28 -2.25
C TRP A 142 8.69 19.60 -3.13
N VAL A 143 7.52 19.80 -2.49
CA VAL A 143 6.24 20.00 -3.17
C VAL A 143 6.01 21.46 -3.56
N SER A 144 6.71 22.40 -2.92
CA SER A 144 6.71 23.82 -3.26
C SER A 144 8.13 24.38 -3.40
N PRO A 145 8.86 24.01 -4.47
CA PRO A 145 10.22 24.49 -4.67
C PRO A 145 10.29 26.01 -4.91
N GLN A 146 9.16 26.65 -5.23
CA GLN A 146 9.03 28.11 -5.42
C GLN A 146 8.71 28.86 -4.12
N GLY A 147 8.58 28.17 -2.98
CA GLY A 147 8.63 28.80 -1.66
C GLY A 147 7.29 29.12 -0.98
N GLU A 148 6.18 28.50 -1.40
CA GLU A 148 4.99 28.54 -0.54
C GLU A 148 5.27 27.74 0.75
N ALA A 149 5.08 28.39 1.89
CA ALA A 149 5.36 27.78 3.17
C ALA A 149 4.31 26.71 3.48
N PHE A 150 4.69 25.43 3.30
CA PHE A 150 3.87 24.32 3.77
C PHE A 150 3.95 24.22 5.30
N GLY A 151 2.78 24.21 5.95
CA GLY A 151 2.68 23.85 7.36
C GLY A 151 3.12 22.41 7.60
N PHE A 152 3.58 22.10 8.81
CA PHE A 152 3.96 20.75 9.21
C PHE A 152 3.26 20.36 10.51
N ARG A 153 2.72 19.15 10.58
CA ARG A 153 2.12 18.58 11.80
C ARG A 153 2.39 17.09 11.89
N THR A 154 2.47 16.58 13.11
CA THR A 154 2.35 15.14 13.36
C THR A 154 0.87 14.74 13.34
N MET A 155 0.59 13.54 12.89
CA MET A 155 -0.73 12.94 12.86
C MET A 155 -0.87 11.99 14.04
N ASP A 156 -1.87 12.23 14.88
CA ASP A 156 -2.26 11.28 15.91
C ASP A 156 -2.82 10.02 15.26
N GLY A 157 -2.53 8.88 15.87
CA GLY A 157 -3.03 7.62 15.38
C GLY A 157 -2.57 6.46 16.24
N PRO A 158 -3.08 5.26 15.96
CA PRO A 158 -2.72 4.10 16.76
C PRO A 158 -1.22 3.83 16.73
N GLN A 159 -0.68 3.53 17.90
CA GLN A 159 0.75 3.32 18.10
C GLN A 159 1.05 1.83 18.11
N GLN A 160 2.16 1.45 17.48
CA GLN A 160 2.68 0.11 17.54
C GLN A 160 3.42 -0.14 18.84
N VAL A 161 3.20 -1.33 19.40
CA VAL A 161 3.87 -1.78 20.62
C VAL A 161 5.02 -2.75 20.35
N ASN A 162 5.12 -3.30 19.14
CA ASN A 162 6.21 -4.20 18.73
C ASN A 162 7.18 -3.50 17.74
N SER A 163 8.27 -4.18 17.39
CA SER A 163 9.32 -3.59 16.55
C SER A 163 9.12 -3.76 15.05
N HIS A 164 8.18 -4.59 14.58
CA HIS A 164 8.15 -5.07 13.20
C HIS A 164 6.83 -4.79 12.44
N SER A 165 5.83 -4.25 13.12
CA SER A 165 4.50 -4.02 12.55
C SER A 165 4.30 -2.69 11.82
N CYS A 166 5.35 -1.89 11.66
CA CYS A 166 5.21 -0.49 11.24
C CYS A 166 4.59 -0.36 9.85
N GLY A 167 4.95 -1.26 8.93
CA GLY A 167 4.35 -1.29 7.59
C GLY A 167 2.84 -1.52 7.63
N TYR A 168 2.33 -2.32 8.57
CA TYR A 168 0.91 -2.63 8.71
C TYR A 168 0.12 -1.40 9.17
N PHE A 169 0.67 -0.66 10.13
CA PHE A 169 0.07 0.60 10.58
C PHE A 169 0.04 1.64 9.46
N VAL A 170 1.14 1.76 8.69
CA VAL A 170 1.20 2.64 7.52
C VAL A 170 0.15 2.26 6.48
N LEU A 171 0.00 0.97 6.16
CA LEU A 171 -1.03 0.51 5.21
C LEU A 171 -2.45 0.83 5.70
N ASN A 172 -2.73 0.66 6.99
CA ASN A 172 -4.04 1.01 7.56
C ASN A 172 -4.29 2.53 7.57
N ALA A 173 -3.27 3.33 7.86
CA ALA A 173 -3.36 4.79 7.74
C ALA A 173 -3.66 5.21 6.30
N ILE A 174 -3.00 4.60 5.29
CA ILE A 174 -3.31 4.82 3.87
C ILE A 174 -4.76 4.45 3.56
N ARG A 175 -5.24 3.27 3.97
CA ARG A 175 -6.65 2.85 3.78
C ARG A 175 -7.63 3.90 4.32
N TRP A 176 -7.34 4.39 5.52
CA TRP A 176 -8.17 5.39 6.19
C TRP A 176 -8.18 6.74 5.47
N LEU A 177 -7.01 7.21 5.04
CA LEU A 177 -6.86 8.42 4.23
C LEU A 177 -7.53 8.29 2.86
N LEU A 178 -7.71 7.07 2.35
CA LEU A 178 -8.49 6.80 1.14
C LEU A 178 -9.99 6.57 1.40
N GLY A 179 -10.47 6.85 2.61
CA GLY A 179 -11.88 6.85 2.96
C GLY A 179 -12.41 5.55 3.55
N SER A 180 -11.56 4.54 3.77
CA SER A 180 -11.97 3.41 4.61
C SER A 180 -12.19 3.90 6.05
N PRO A 181 -13.14 3.32 6.80
CA PRO A 181 -13.22 3.56 8.24
C PRO A 181 -11.92 3.07 8.92
N LEU A 182 -11.35 3.88 9.81
CA LEU A 182 -10.41 3.36 10.80
C LEU A 182 -11.23 2.41 11.69
N PRO A 183 -10.75 1.20 12.01
CA PRO A 183 -11.39 0.43 13.07
C PRO A 183 -11.42 1.27 14.35
N ALA A 184 -12.58 1.30 15.03
CA ALA A 184 -12.87 2.17 16.18
C ALA A 184 -11.84 2.06 17.32
N SER A 185 -11.11 0.95 17.35
CA SER A 185 -9.80 0.82 17.96
C SER A 185 -8.97 -0.02 16.99
N LEU A 186 -7.76 0.41 16.60
CA LEU A 186 -6.76 -0.59 16.21
C LEU A 186 -6.41 -1.28 17.54
N PRO A 187 -6.82 -2.54 17.76
CA PRO A 187 -6.58 -3.20 19.04
C PRO A 187 -5.10 -3.11 19.38
N ALA A 188 -4.78 -2.92 20.67
CA ALA A 188 -3.40 -2.97 21.17
C ALA A 188 -2.68 -4.29 20.78
N HIS A 189 -3.47 -5.30 20.37
CA HIS A 189 -3.02 -6.58 19.87
C HIS A 189 -3.40 -6.78 18.39
N PHE A 190 -2.39 -7.22 17.64
CA PHE A 190 -2.17 -7.17 16.20
C PHE A 190 -3.09 -7.96 15.27
N ASP A 191 -4.08 -8.69 15.77
CA ASP A 191 -4.65 -9.80 14.99
C ASP A 191 -5.71 -9.36 13.96
N GLN A 192 -6.53 -8.35 14.26
CA GLN A 192 -7.63 -7.95 13.37
C GLN A 192 -7.21 -7.17 12.10
N PRO A 193 -6.25 -6.23 12.13
CA PRO A 193 -5.88 -5.44 10.94
C PRO A 193 -5.17 -6.26 9.85
N LYS A 194 -4.51 -7.36 10.23
CA LYS A 194 -3.81 -8.27 9.32
C LYS A 194 -4.78 -9.08 8.44
N GLU A 195 -5.88 -9.56 9.02
CA GLU A 195 -6.89 -10.35 8.28
C GLU A 195 -7.49 -9.56 7.11
N GLN A 196 -7.65 -8.25 7.26
CA GLN A 196 -8.12 -7.39 6.18
C GLN A 196 -7.13 -7.35 5.02
N LEU A 197 -5.82 -7.27 5.30
CA LEU A 197 -4.78 -7.28 4.27
C LEU A 197 -4.64 -8.68 3.61
N LEU A 198 -4.80 -9.75 4.39
CA LEU A 198 -4.84 -11.11 3.85
C LEU A 198 -6.05 -11.31 2.92
N SER A 199 -7.21 -10.78 3.29
CA SER A 199 -8.42 -10.81 2.46
C SER A 199 -8.25 -10.07 1.13
N LEU A 200 -7.49 -8.96 1.09
CA LEU A 200 -7.14 -8.28 -0.16
C LEU A 200 -6.39 -9.23 -1.11
N LEU A 201 -5.37 -9.91 -0.58
CA LEU A 201 -4.56 -10.85 -1.36
C LEU A 201 -5.39 -12.04 -1.86
N ASP A 202 -6.31 -12.55 -1.03
CA ASP A 202 -7.21 -13.64 -1.42
C ASP A 202 -8.20 -13.22 -2.51
N THR A 203 -8.69 -11.99 -2.45
CA THR A 203 -9.61 -11.42 -3.46
C THR A 203 -8.87 -11.21 -4.79
N ALA A 204 -7.68 -10.62 -4.75
CA ALA A 204 -6.85 -10.41 -5.94
C ALA A 204 -6.50 -11.73 -6.65
N ARG A 205 -6.27 -12.82 -5.89
CA ARG A 205 -6.03 -14.15 -6.44
C ARG A 205 -7.24 -14.77 -7.15
N LYS A 206 -8.44 -14.46 -6.69
CA LYS A 206 -9.70 -14.99 -7.25
C LYS A 206 -10.21 -14.17 -8.42
N ALA A 207 -9.72 -12.95 -8.61
CA ALA A 207 -10.11 -12.12 -9.73
C ALA A 207 -9.72 -12.82 -11.06
N PRO A 208 -10.64 -12.91 -12.04
CA PRO A 208 -10.30 -13.44 -13.36
C PRO A 208 -9.16 -12.59 -13.95
N ALA A 209 -8.28 -13.21 -14.74
CA ALA A 209 -7.09 -12.60 -15.34
C ALA A 209 -7.39 -11.52 -16.42
N ALA A 210 -8.44 -10.73 -16.23
CA ALA A 210 -8.86 -9.67 -17.12
C ALA A 210 -7.98 -8.42 -16.91
N SER A 211 -6.99 -8.30 -17.81
CA SER A 211 -6.33 -7.10 -18.33
C SER A 211 -5.59 -6.15 -17.38
N PRO A 212 -4.48 -5.56 -17.86
CA PRO A 212 -3.60 -4.74 -17.05
C PRO A 212 -4.36 -3.52 -16.51
N ILE A 213 -4.04 -3.17 -15.25
CA ILE A 213 -4.40 -1.92 -14.58
C ILE A 213 -4.36 -0.79 -15.62
N ALA A 214 -5.54 -0.38 -16.09
CA ALA A 214 -5.65 0.57 -17.18
C ALA A 214 -5.11 1.93 -16.71
N GLN A 215 -4.05 2.41 -17.34
CA GLN A 215 -3.67 3.82 -17.29
C GLN A 215 -4.81 4.61 -17.92
N THR A 216 -5.70 5.16 -17.10
CA THR A 216 -6.79 6.00 -17.57
C THR A 216 -6.23 7.39 -17.85
N SER A 217 -6.12 7.68 -19.14
CA SER A 217 -5.86 9.01 -19.68
C SER A 217 -7.19 9.74 -19.88
N GLY A 218 -7.24 11.00 -19.43
CA GLY A 218 -8.10 12.06 -19.95
C GLY A 218 -9.59 12.03 -19.57
N HIS A 219 -9.99 12.84 -18.59
CA HIS A 219 -11.28 13.56 -18.64
C HIS A 219 -11.29 14.84 -17.78
N GLN A 220 -12.02 15.84 -18.29
CA GLN A 220 -12.10 17.24 -17.83
C GLN A 220 -12.64 17.42 -16.40
N PRO A 221 -12.33 18.56 -15.74
CA PRO A 221 -12.74 18.82 -14.37
C PRO A 221 -14.22 19.22 -14.28
N SER A 222 -15.03 18.33 -13.67
CA SER A 222 -16.30 18.68 -13.04
C SER A 222 -16.03 19.23 -11.63
N SER A 223 -16.79 20.24 -11.23
CA SER A 223 -16.66 21.00 -9.97
C SER A 223 -16.43 20.11 -8.74
N ARG A 224 -15.25 20.26 -8.12
CA ARG A 224 -14.77 19.47 -6.98
C ARG A 224 -15.18 20.10 -5.65
N GLN A 225 -16.00 19.39 -4.90
CA GLN A 225 -16.18 19.58 -3.45
C GLN A 225 -16.12 18.21 -2.80
N THR A 226 -14.95 17.58 -2.64
CA THR A 226 -14.87 16.33 -1.85
C THR A 226 -13.51 15.97 -1.24
N GLY A 227 -12.36 16.50 -1.71
CA GLY A 227 -11.06 16.16 -1.08
C GLY A 227 -10.80 16.87 0.26
N VAL A 228 -11.13 18.15 0.35
CA VAL A 228 -10.86 19.03 1.51
C VAL A 228 -11.51 18.55 2.81
N ALA A 229 -12.63 17.84 2.71
CA ALA A 229 -13.34 17.33 3.87
C ALA A 229 -12.66 16.11 4.49
N LEU A 230 -11.84 15.35 3.74
CA LEU A 230 -11.36 14.06 4.23
C LEU A 230 -10.21 14.17 5.23
N LEU A 231 -9.31 15.14 5.09
CA LEU A 231 -8.23 15.37 6.06
C LEU A 231 -8.68 16.28 7.21
N ASN A 232 -9.43 17.35 6.92
CA ASN A 232 -9.88 18.30 7.96
C ASN A 232 -11.01 17.78 8.85
N ALA A 233 -11.81 16.79 8.43
CA ALA A 233 -12.84 16.18 9.29
C ALA A 233 -12.33 14.97 10.08
N LYS A 234 -11.07 14.58 9.85
CA LYS A 234 -10.45 13.35 10.39
C LYS A 234 -9.26 13.63 11.32
N LEU A 235 -8.84 14.89 11.41
CA LEU A 235 -7.99 15.47 12.45
C LEU A 235 -8.87 16.17 13.49
#